data_AF-A0A6N7I0R8-F1
#
_entry.id   AF-A0A6N7I0R8-F1
#
_cell.length_a   1.000
_cell.length_b   1.000
_cell.length_c   1.000
_cell.angle_alpha   90.00
_cell.angle_beta   90.00
_cell.angle_gamma   90.00
#
_symmetry.space_group_name_H-M   'P 1'
#
loop_
_entity.id
_entity.type
_entity.pdbx_description
1 polymer ?
#
loop_
_entity_poly.entity_id
_entity_poly.type
_entity_poly.pdbx_seq_one_letter_code
_entity_poly.pdbx_strand_id
1 'polypeptide(L)'
;MLCWDRHGDQLVVGVFERRELDALRHYVEWLHRFTEVRARDAGDADVADDARVRAIMADSYVDGLPADEAGVDVHDLLADVAGGCSLMLDTLPTRGGVVELCTAQEVTGWHQGLCGMAAVALGNAGLLAGNEFRTEAIEPGHDQVLDFVAWLHDIRAGLQDVTRTEPRPGTDPRLEAYSSTSGLGE
;
A
#
# COMPACT_ATOMS: atom_id res chain seq x y z
N MET A 1 -6.21 17.20 -0.48
CA MET A 1 -6.30 16.92 -1.95
C MET A 1 -5.11 16.06 -2.26
N LEU A 2 -5.36 14.81 -2.65
CA LEU A 2 -4.32 13.86 -2.99
C LEU A 2 -4.12 13.83 -4.50
N CYS A 3 -2.91 14.08 -4.96
CA CYS A 3 -2.56 13.77 -6.35
C CYS A 3 -1.22 13.05 -6.41
N TRP A 4 -1.23 11.90 -7.09
CA TRP A 4 -0.02 11.25 -7.56
C TRP A 4 0.22 11.64 -9.02
N ASP A 5 1.46 11.86 -9.39
CA ASP A 5 1.88 12.03 -10.77
C ASP A 5 3.19 11.28 -11.01
N ARG A 6 3.46 10.93 -12.26
CA ARG A 6 4.68 10.24 -12.67
C ARG A 6 5.46 11.10 -13.65
N HIS A 7 6.70 11.41 -13.27
CA HIS A 7 7.60 12.19 -14.08
C HIS A 7 8.71 11.31 -14.67
N GLY A 8 8.48 10.84 -15.91
CA GLY A 8 9.38 9.91 -16.59
C GLY A 8 9.28 8.48 -16.03
N ASP A 9 10.35 7.70 -16.20
CA ASP A 9 10.29 6.27 -15.88
C ASP A 9 10.48 5.96 -14.40
N GLN A 10 11.08 6.87 -13.63
CA GLN A 10 11.62 6.58 -12.29
C GLN A 10 11.02 7.40 -11.16
N LEU A 11 10.51 8.61 -11.42
CA LEU A 11 10.03 9.51 -10.37
C LEU A 11 8.51 9.48 -10.27
N VAL A 12 8.00 9.17 -9.08
CA VAL A 12 6.59 9.32 -8.71
C VAL A 12 6.47 10.37 -7.61
N VAL A 13 5.59 11.34 -7.80
CA VAL A 13 5.41 12.47 -6.90
C VAL A 13 3.99 12.46 -6.35
N GLY A 14 3.85 12.54 -5.04
CA GLY A 14 2.58 12.66 -4.35
C GLY A 14 2.46 14.01 -3.65
N VAL A 15 1.34 14.71 -3.82
CA VAL A 15 1.03 15.94 -3.07
C VAL A 15 -0.06 15.66 -2.05
N PHE A 16 0.22 16.02 -0.81
CA PHE A 16 -0.60 15.78 0.37
C PHE A 16 -0.78 17.08 1.16
N GLU A 17 -1.92 17.21 1.83
CA GLU A 17 -2.09 18.23 2.85
C GLU A 17 -1.23 17.92 4.07
N ARG A 18 -0.82 18.95 4.80
CA ARG A 18 0.05 18.77 5.97
C ARG A 18 -0.56 17.81 7.02
N ARG A 19 -1.86 17.97 7.28
CA ARG A 19 -2.61 17.12 8.21
C ARG A 19 -2.66 15.66 7.78
N GLU A 20 -2.72 15.41 6.47
CA GLU A 20 -2.75 14.07 5.88
C GLU A 20 -1.40 13.39 6.10
N LEU A 21 -0.28 14.11 5.91
CA LEU A 21 1.05 13.59 6.19
C LEU A 21 1.33 13.36 7.67
N ASP A 22 0.88 14.27 8.54
CA ASP A 22 1.07 14.11 9.98
C ASP A 22 0.28 12.89 10.50
N ALA A 23 -0.94 12.68 9.99
CA ALA A 23 -1.72 11.47 10.26
C ALA A 23 -1.01 10.22 9.70
N LEU A 24 -0.60 10.23 8.42
CA LEU A 24 0.07 9.10 7.77
C LEU A 24 1.34 8.70 8.52
N ARG A 25 2.19 9.67 8.88
CA ARG A 25 3.40 9.44 9.68
C ARG A 25 3.07 8.77 11.01
N HIS A 26 2.10 9.30 11.74
CA HIS A 26 1.70 8.75 13.03
C HIS A 26 1.28 7.27 12.92
N TYR A 27 0.46 6.94 11.92
CA TYR A 27 0.00 5.57 11.69
C TYR A 27 1.13 4.65 11.24
N VAL A 28 1.99 5.09 10.33
CA VAL A 28 3.13 4.30 9.85
C VAL A 28 4.13 4.04 10.98
N GLU A 29 4.43 5.04 11.84
CA GLU A 29 5.31 4.85 13.01
C GLU A 29 4.73 3.85 14.02
N TRP A 30 3.41 3.85 14.20
CA TRP A 30 2.75 2.88 15.05
C TRP A 30 2.79 1.48 14.40
N LEU A 31 2.44 1.37 13.12
CA LEU A 31 2.40 0.10 12.41
C LEU A 31 3.79 -0.54 12.34
N HIS A 32 4.82 0.23 12.01
CA HIS A 32 6.22 -0.22 12.00
C HIS A 32 6.60 -0.87 13.33
N ARG A 33 6.34 -0.19 14.45
CA ARG A 33 6.64 -0.73 15.78
C ARG A 33 5.81 -1.97 16.09
N PHE A 34 4.53 -1.98 15.72
CA PHE A 34 3.66 -3.13 15.89
C PHE A 34 4.20 -4.35 15.15
N THR A 35 4.49 -4.23 13.86
CA THR A 35 4.96 -5.35 13.03
C THR A 35 6.35 -5.80 13.42
N GLU A 36 7.27 -4.91 13.81
CA GLU A 36 8.58 -5.31 14.34
C GLU A 36 8.47 -6.14 15.63
N VAL A 37 7.59 -5.75 16.55
CA VAL A 37 7.37 -6.51 17.79
C VAL A 37 6.76 -7.86 17.45
N ARG A 38 5.69 -7.88 16.65
CA ARG A 38 5.00 -9.12 16.28
C ARG A 38 5.86 -10.06 15.43
N ALA A 39 6.73 -9.55 14.56
CA ALA A 39 7.65 -10.37 13.79
C ALA A 39 8.63 -11.11 14.72
N ARG A 40 9.16 -10.46 15.75
CA ARG A 40 10.04 -11.11 16.75
C ARG A 40 9.32 -12.24 17.50
N ASP A 41 8.02 -12.08 17.70
CA ASP A 41 7.19 -13.01 18.44
C ASP A 41 6.42 -14.01 17.53
N ALA A 42 6.66 -14.02 16.21
CA ALA A 42 5.85 -14.75 15.22
C ALA A 42 5.81 -16.29 15.40
N GLY A 43 6.70 -16.85 16.23
CA GLY A 43 6.67 -18.26 16.64
C GLY A 43 5.72 -18.56 17.81
N ASP A 44 5.08 -17.54 18.38
CA ASP A 44 4.08 -17.67 19.45
C ASP A 44 2.67 -17.81 18.86
N ALA A 45 1.91 -18.79 19.36
CA ALA A 45 0.54 -19.03 18.93
C ALA A 45 -0.36 -17.80 19.15
N ASP A 46 -0.09 -17.02 20.20
CA ASP A 46 -0.85 -15.81 20.52
C ASP A 46 -0.70 -14.71 19.44
N VAL A 47 0.38 -14.73 18.65
CA VAL A 47 0.59 -13.79 17.54
C VAL A 47 -0.24 -14.17 16.33
N ALA A 48 -0.33 -15.46 16.01
CA ALA A 48 -1.15 -15.96 14.92
C ALA A 48 -2.66 -15.70 15.16
N ASP A 49 -3.09 -15.68 16.42
CA ASP A 49 -4.48 -15.42 16.81
C ASP A 49 -4.85 -13.92 16.90
N ASP A 50 -3.86 -13.02 16.91
CA ASP A 50 -4.09 -11.56 16.95
C ASP A 50 -4.91 -11.13 15.72
N ALA A 51 -6.06 -10.51 15.97
CA ALA A 51 -7.01 -10.11 14.91
C ALA A 51 -6.38 -9.18 13.86
N ARG A 52 -5.39 -8.37 14.24
CA ARG A 52 -4.66 -7.49 13.31
C ARG A 52 -3.68 -8.27 12.44
N VAL A 53 -2.99 -9.25 13.00
CA VAL A 53 -2.08 -10.12 12.25
C VAL A 53 -2.89 -10.97 11.28
N ARG A 54 -4.02 -11.53 11.72
CA ARG A 54 -4.97 -12.22 10.85
C ARG A 54 -5.52 -11.33 9.75
N ALA A 55 -5.78 -10.05 10.05
CA ALA A 55 -6.20 -9.10 9.04
C ALA A 55 -5.10 -8.81 8.01
N ILE A 56 -3.84 -8.62 8.42
CA ILE A 56 -2.71 -8.48 7.49
C ILE A 56 -2.58 -9.74 6.62
N MET A 57 -2.67 -10.92 7.23
CA MET A 57 -2.68 -12.19 6.50
C MET A 57 -3.84 -12.26 5.51
N ALA A 58 -5.04 -11.80 5.85
CA ALA A 58 -6.18 -11.81 4.94
C ALA A 58 -6.05 -10.78 3.79
N ASP A 59 -5.54 -9.58 4.06
CA ASP A 59 -5.43 -8.49 3.08
C ASP A 59 -4.26 -8.66 2.10
N SER A 60 -3.18 -9.33 2.54
CA SER A 60 -2.01 -9.60 1.69
C SER A 60 -2.30 -10.64 0.59
N TYR A 61 -3.50 -11.24 0.60
CA TYR A 61 -3.99 -12.15 -0.42
C TYR A 61 -4.79 -11.43 -1.52
N VAL A 62 -4.06 -10.87 -2.49
CA VAL A 62 -4.61 -10.58 -3.83
C VAL A 62 -4.30 -11.81 -4.70
N ASP A 63 -5.16 -12.83 -4.64
CA ASP A 63 -5.37 -13.91 -5.68
C ASP A 63 -6.21 -15.13 -5.18
N GLY A 64 -6.99 -14.99 -4.09
CA GLY A 64 -8.16 -15.85 -3.88
C GLY A 64 -7.95 -17.25 -3.31
N LEU A 65 -6.84 -17.51 -2.61
CA LEU A 65 -6.66 -18.71 -1.77
C LEU A 65 -6.58 -18.32 -0.28
N PRO A 66 -7.06 -19.14 0.65
CA PRO A 66 -6.96 -18.84 2.08
C PRO A 66 -5.54 -19.05 2.63
N ALA A 67 -5.20 -18.31 3.69
CA ALA A 67 -3.81 -18.18 4.17
C ALA A 67 -3.19 -19.46 4.76
N ASP A 68 -4.04 -20.35 5.25
CA ASP A 68 -3.71 -21.68 5.75
C ASP A 68 -3.28 -22.64 4.63
N GLU A 69 -3.73 -22.42 3.39
CA GLU A 69 -3.42 -23.28 2.24
C GLU A 69 -2.16 -22.88 1.47
N ALA A 70 -1.73 -21.60 1.52
CA ALA A 70 -0.55 -21.14 0.77
C ALA A 70 0.77 -21.15 1.58
N GLY A 71 0.73 -21.50 2.87
CA GLY A 71 1.93 -21.70 3.69
C GLY A 71 2.77 -20.44 3.88
N VAL A 72 2.13 -19.26 3.90
CA VAL A 72 2.81 -17.98 4.11
C VAL A 72 3.32 -17.90 5.55
N ASP A 73 4.62 -17.65 5.70
CA ASP A 73 5.24 -17.46 7.01
C ASP A 73 4.85 -16.10 7.60
N VAL A 74 4.26 -16.11 8.80
CA VAL A 74 3.79 -14.91 9.50
C VAL A 74 4.95 -13.95 9.80
N HIS A 75 6.15 -14.48 10.08
CA HIS A 75 7.34 -13.67 10.30
C HIS A 75 7.71 -12.88 9.05
N ASP A 76 7.80 -13.57 7.90
CA ASP A 76 8.18 -12.95 6.63
C ASP A 76 7.15 -11.89 6.21
N LEU A 77 5.87 -12.19 6.38
CA LEU A 77 4.79 -11.24 6.10
C LEU A 77 4.89 -9.97 6.95
N LEU A 78 5.09 -10.12 8.26
CA LEU A 78 5.23 -8.98 9.17
C LEU A 78 6.53 -8.20 8.90
N ALA A 79 7.60 -8.89 8.50
CA ALA A 79 8.86 -8.26 8.09
C ALA A 79 8.68 -7.43 6.81
N ASP A 80 7.91 -7.91 5.83
CA ASP A 80 7.59 -7.17 4.60
C ASP A 80 6.80 -5.89 4.91
N VAL A 81 5.78 -5.97 5.77
CA VAL A 81 5.01 -4.79 6.19
C VAL A 81 5.89 -3.81 6.97
N ALA A 82 6.76 -4.30 7.86
CA ALA A 82 7.73 -3.47 8.56
C ALA A 82 8.68 -2.75 7.60
N GLY A 83 9.22 -3.48 6.61
CA GLY A 83 10.08 -2.93 5.56
C GLY A 83 9.39 -1.85 4.74
N GLY A 84 8.13 -2.08 4.34
CA GLY A 84 7.31 -1.08 3.66
C GLY A 84 7.08 0.17 4.51
N CYS A 85 6.80 0.00 5.80
CA CYS A 85 6.67 1.13 6.72
C CYS A 85 7.98 1.93 6.88
N SER A 86 9.13 1.25 6.95
CA SER A 86 10.44 1.92 7.01
C SER A 86 10.65 2.80 5.77
N LEU A 87 10.41 2.26 4.57
CA LEU A 87 10.53 3.01 3.32
C LEU A 87 9.58 4.21 3.25
N MET A 88 8.34 4.05 3.75
CA MET A 88 7.42 5.18 3.87
C MET A 88 7.97 6.26 4.82
N LEU A 89 8.49 5.89 5.99
CA LEU A 89 9.04 6.87 6.94
C LEU A 89 10.24 7.62 6.38
N ASP A 90 11.09 6.94 5.61
CA ASP A 90 12.28 7.52 4.96
C ASP A 90 11.92 8.50 3.85
N THR A 91 10.80 8.28 3.16
CA THR A 91 10.34 9.10 2.03
C THR A 91 9.29 10.16 2.40
N LEU A 92 8.67 10.03 3.58
CA LEU A 92 7.73 11.04 4.08
C LEU A 92 8.47 12.33 4.43
N PRO A 93 8.08 13.48 3.86
CA PRO A 93 8.76 14.74 4.12
C PRO A 93 8.54 15.19 5.58
N THR A 94 9.58 15.78 6.18
CA THR A 94 9.47 16.39 7.52
C THR A 94 8.80 17.77 7.46
N ARG A 95 8.89 18.46 6.32
CA ARG A 95 8.30 19.78 6.05
C ARG A 95 7.68 19.81 4.65
N GLY A 96 6.61 20.58 4.46
CA GLY A 96 5.89 20.62 3.18
C GLY A 96 4.87 19.49 3.04
N GLY A 97 4.45 19.26 1.79
CA GLY A 97 3.37 18.35 1.41
C GLY A 97 3.72 17.39 0.26
N VAL A 98 4.99 17.32 -0.15
CA VAL A 98 5.41 16.59 -1.36
C VAL A 98 6.21 15.37 -0.98
N VAL A 99 5.74 14.20 -1.42
CA VAL A 99 6.41 12.91 -1.33
C VAL A 99 7.04 12.62 -2.69
N GLU A 100 8.30 12.18 -2.69
CA GLU A 100 9.01 11.78 -3.90
C GLU A 100 9.47 10.32 -3.74
N LEU A 101 9.07 9.46 -4.68
CA LEU A 101 9.51 8.08 -4.77
C LEU A 101 10.37 7.95 -6.03
N CYS A 102 11.64 7.66 -5.84
CA CYS A 102 12.66 7.63 -6.89
C CYS A 102 12.96 6.22 -7.39
N THR A 103 12.49 5.20 -6.67
CA THR A 103 12.80 3.79 -6.94
C THR A 103 11.55 2.93 -6.94
N ALA A 104 11.60 1.82 -7.70
CA ALA A 104 10.54 0.81 -7.66
C ALA A 104 10.37 0.22 -6.25
N GLN A 105 11.46 0.12 -5.47
CA GLN A 105 11.41 -0.37 -4.09
C GLN A 105 10.61 0.55 -3.19
N GLU A 106 10.79 1.88 -3.29
CA GLU A 106 9.98 2.84 -2.52
C GLU A 106 8.50 2.76 -2.89
N VAL A 107 8.18 2.60 -4.17
CA VAL A 107 6.79 2.38 -4.64
C VAL A 107 6.19 1.10 -4.04
N THR A 108 6.91 -0.01 -4.12
CA THR A 108 6.47 -1.29 -3.52
C THR A 108 6.30 -1.16 -2.01
N GLY A 109 7.25 -0.51 -1.32
CA GLY A 109 7.18 -0.27 0.12
C GLY A 109 5.97 0.57 0.53
N TRP A 110 5.63 1.60 -0.25
CA TRP A 110 4.41 2.37 -0.07
C TRP A 110 3.14 1.53 -0.25
N HIS A 111 3.08 0.67 -1.26
CA HIS A 111 1.95 -0.25 -1.41
C HIS A 111 1.81 -1.20 -0.21
N GLN A 112 2.91 -1.82 0.23
CA GLN A 112 2.91 -2.74 1.38
C GLN A 112 2.49 -2.04 2.67
N GLY A 113 3.03 -0.86 2.95
CA GLY A 113 2.68 -0.09 4.15
C GLY A 113 1.22 0.36 4.16
N LEU A 114 0.70 0.84 3.02
CA LEU A 114 -0.71 1.24 2.90
C LEU A 114 -1.67 0.05 3.08
N CYS A 115 -1.36 -1.11 2.49
CA CYS A 115 -2.14 -2.35 2.70
C CYS A 115 -2.11 -2.78 4.17
N GLY A 116 -0.92 -2.84 4.77
CA GLY A 116 -0.76 -3.20 6.17
C GLY A 116 -1.56 -2.29 7.11
N MET A 117 -1.59 -0.98 6.85
CA MET A 117 -2.39 -0.05 7.64
C MET A 117 -3.90 -0.29 7.50
N ALA A 118 -4.38 -0.49 6.26
CA ALA A 118 -5.80 -0.75 6.01
C ALA A 118 -6.25 -2.05 6.68
N ALA A 119 -5.45 -3.12 6.52
CA ALA A 119 -5.67 -4.41 7.15
C ALA A 119 -5.74 -4.30 8.68
N VAL A 120 -4.75 -3.66 9.30
CA VAL A 120 -4.71 -3.52 10.77
C VAL A 120 -5.85 -2.65 11.29
N ALA A 121 -6.24 -1.60 10.57
CA ALA A 121 -7.39 -0.78 10.94
C ALA A 121 -8.69 -1.60 10.97
N LEU A 122 -8.92 -2.42 9.94
CA LEU A 122 -10.07 -3.32 9.87
C LEU A 122 -9.99 -4.44 10.93
N GLY A 123 -8.81 -4.99 11.19
CA GLY A 123 -8.59 -5.99 12.24
C GLY A 123 -8.86 -5.45 13.65
N ASN A 124 -8.44 -4.20 13.94
CA ASN A 124 -8.74 -3.50 15.19
C ASN A 124 -10.24 -3.29 15.39
N ALA A 125 -10.97 -3.03 14.31
CA ALA A 125 -12.43 -2.87 14.34
C ALA A 125 -13.19 -4.21 14.31
N GLY A 126 -12.49 -5.35 14.25
CA GLY A 126 -13.12 -6.67 14.18
C GLY A 126 -13.85 -6.94 12.85
N LEU A 127 -13.54 -6.20 11.78
CA LEU A 127 -14.27 -6.20 10.51
C LEU A 127 -13.79 -7.24 9.49
N LEU A 128 -12.71 -7.99 9.77
CA LEU A 128 -12.10 -8.94 8.84
C LEU A 128 -12.17 -10.42 9.26
N ALA A 129 -12.67 -10.75 10.46
CA ALA A 129 -12.70 -12.14 10.93
C ALA A 129 -14.12 -12.73 10.85
N GLY A 130 -14.23 -13.91 10.24
CA GLY A 130 -15.42 -14.77 10.19
C GLY A 130 -15.89 -15.33 11.54
N ASN A 131 -15.79 -14.54 12.61
CA ASN A 131 -16.53 -14.76 13.83
C ASN A 131 -17.93 -14.18 13.61
N GLU A 132 -18.95 -14.99 13.87
CA GLU A 132 -20.36 -14.61 13.80
C GLU A 132 -20.56 -13.15 14.21
N PHE A 133 -20.98 -12.34 13.24
CA PHE A 133 -21.46 -11.00 13.49
C PHE A 133 -22.58 -11.10 14.53
N ARG A 134 -22.28 -10.84 15.80
CA ARG A 134 -23.28 -10.20 16.63
C ARG A 134 -23.44 -8.81 16.05
N THR A 135 -24.46 -8.68 15.20
CA THR A 135 -25.11 -7.44 14.80
C THR A 135 -25.75 -6.76 16.02
N GLU A 136 -24.99 -6.59 17.09
CA GLU A 136 -25.35 -5.74 18.22
C GLU A 136 -24.62 -4.42 18.01
N ALA A 137 -25.26 -3.54 17.22
CA ALA A 137 -24.91 -2.13 16.99
C ALA A 137 -23.47 -1.85 16.49
N ILE A 138 -23.37 -1.26 15.30
CA ILE A 138 -22.14 -0.60 14.84
C ILE A 138 -21.74 0.42 15.93
N GLU A 139 -20.63 0.18 16.63
CA GLU A 139 -20.14 1.10 17.66
C GLU A 139 -19.79 2.46 17.04
N PRO A 140 -20.10 3.59 17.72
CA PRO A 140 -19.69 4.92 17.26
C PRO A 140 -18.16 5.00 17.23
N GLY A 141 -17.61 4.89 16.02
CA GLY A 141 -16.17 4.76 15.78
C GLY A 141 -15.86 3.94 14.52
N HIS A 142 -16.73 3.03 14.12
CA HIS A 142 -16.56 2.25 12.88
C HIS A 142 -16.60 3.11 11.61
N ASP A 143 -17.46 4.13 11.56
CA ASP A 143 -17.51 5.05 10.40
C ASP A 143 -16.16 5.77 10.21
N GLN A 144 -15.48 6.13 11.31
CA GLN A 144 -14.15 6.74 11.25
C GLN A 144 -13.08 5.76 10.76
N VAL A 145 -13.18 4.47 11.13
CA VAL A 145 -12.29 3.43 10.63
C VAL A 145 -12.51 3.19 9.14
N LEU A 146 -13.77 3.13 8.69
CA LEU A 146 -14.11 2.96 7.29
C LEU A 146 -13.68 4.16 6.45
N ASP A 147 -13.89 5.38 6.94
CA ASP A 147 -13.40 6.61 6.29
C ASP A 147 -11.86 6.61 6.18
N PHE A 148 -11.17 6.19 7.23
CA PHE A 148 -9.71 6.06 7.22
C PHE A 148 -9.23 5.00 6.23
N VAL A 149 -9.86 3.83 6.21
CA VAL A 149 -9.54 2.73 5.28
C VAL A 149 -9.83 3.15 3.84
N ALA A 150 -10.95 3.81 3.59
CA ALA A 150 -11.28 4.38 2.27
C ALA A 150 -10.23 5.40 1.82
N TRP A 151 -9.81 6.29 2.71
CA TRP A 151 -8.73 7.24 2.44
C TRP A 151 -7.40 6.53 2.10
N LEU A 152 -7.01 5.49 2.84
CA LEU A 152 -5.82 4.69 2.51
C LEU A 152 -5.94 4.00 1.14
N HIS A 153 -7.12 3.48 0.82
CA HIS A 153 -7.39 2.89 -0.49
C HIS A 153 -7.30 3.93 -1.61
N ASP A 154 -7.79 5.15 -1.41
CA ASP A 154 -7.68 6.23 -2.40
C ASP A 154 -6.20 6.61 -2.64
N ILE A 155 -5.39 6.69 -1.58
CA ILE A 155 -3.92 6.91 -1.71
C ILE A 155 -3.31 5.80 -2.56
N ARG A 156 -3.62 4.54 -2.23
CA ARG A 156 -3.07 3.37 -2.89
C ARG A 156 -3.52 3.30 -4.35
N ALA A 157 -4.79 3.52 -4.64
CA ALA A 157 -5.35 3.48 -5.99
C ALA A 157 -4.69 4.53 -6.87
N GLY A 158 -4.54 5.77 -6.39
CA GLY A 158 -3.84 6.81 -7.14
C GLY A 158 -2.37 6.46 -7.41
N LEU A 159 -1.67 5.85 -6.44
CA LEU A 159 -0.31 5.37 -6.64
C LEU A 159 -0.25 4.21 -7.66
N GLN A 160 -1.20 3.27 -7.59
CA GLN A 160 -1.31 2.16 -8.55
C GLN A 160 -1.57 2.66 -9.98
N ASP A 161 -2.41 3.67 -10.15
CA ASP A 161 -2.76 4.21 -11.46
C ASP A 161 -1.55 4.85 -12.16
N VAL A 162 -0.71 5.57 -11.43
CA VAL A 162 0.49 6.20 -12.02
C VAL A 162 1.66 5.22 -12.20
N THR A 163 1.64 4.10 -11.48
CA THR A 163 2.71 3.08 -11.53
C THR A 163 2.38 1.93 -12.49
N ARG A 164 1.10 1.67 -12.81
CA ARG A 164 0.67 0.75 -13.87
C ARG A 164 1.21 1.22 -15.21
N THR A 165 2.30 0.61 -15.63
CA THR A 165 2.80 0.66 -17.00
C THR A 165 1.86 -0.13 -17.91
N GLU A 166 0.85 0.50 -18.47
CA GLU A 166 0.64 0.28 -19.91
C GLU A 166 1.67 1.16 -20.63
N PRO A 167 2.51 0.62 -21.53
CA PRO A 167 3.24 1.49 -22.44
C PRO A 167 2.20 2.30 -23.21
N ARG A 168 2.23 3.63 -23.12
CA ARG A 168 1.47 4.48 -24.04
C ARG A 168 1.76 3.99 -25.47
N PRO A 169 0.75 3.56 -26.25
CA PRO A 169 0.99 3.33 -27.67
C PRO A 169 1.21 4.70 -28.33
N GLY A 170 2.46 4.94 -28.74
CA GLY A 170 2.92 6.16 -29.41
C GLY A 170 3.91 6.93 -28.53
N THR A 171 5.19 7.05 -28.85
CA THR A 171 5.81 7.20 -30.17
C THR A 171 7.15 6.47 -30.13
N ASP A 172 7.32 5.41 -30.93
CA ASP A 172 8.66 4.88 -31.20
C ASP A 172 9.32 5.78 -32.25
N PRO A 173 10.35 6.57 -31.91
CA PRO A 173 11.06 7.40 -32.90
C PRO A 173 11.76 6.56 -33.98
N ARG A 174 11.84 5.23 -33.85
CA ARG A 174 12.36 4.32 -34.87
C ARG A 174 11.33 3.96 -35.96
N LEU A 175 10.03 4.19 -35.74
CA LEU A 175 8.98 3.93 -36.74
C LEU A 175 8.73 5.12 -37.68
N GLU A 176 9.15 6.34 -37.33
CA GLU A 176 9.08 7.49 -38.26
C GLU A 176 10.15 7.41 -39.37
N ALA A 177 11.28 6.74 -39.12
CA ALA A 177 12.35 6.58 -40.10
C ALA A 177 11.98 5.69 -41.30
N TYR A 178 10.92 4.87 -41.17
CA TYR A 178 10.45 3.98 -42.25
C TYR A 178 9.27 4.53 -43.04
N SER A 179 8.68 5.67 -42.63
CA SER A 179 7.52 6.25 -43.31
C SER A 179 7.88 7.38 -44.29
N SER A 180 9.15 7.76 -44.41
CA SER A 180 9.61 8.86 -45.27
C SER A 180 10.44 8.43 -46.50
N THR A 181 10.54 7.13 -46.82
CA THR A 181 11.35 6.66 -47.97
C THR A 181 10.58 5.88 -49.04
N SER A 182 9.25 5.78 -48.96
CA SER A 182 8.43 5.30 -50.08
C SER A 182 7.91 6.47 -50.92
N GLY A 183 8.84 7.14 -51.60
CA GLY A 183 8.52 8.27 -52.47
C GLY A 183 9.65 8.61 -53.42
N LEU A 184 10.30 7.61 -54.04
CA LEU A 184 11.18 7.78 -55.19
C LEU A 184 11.26 6.43 -55.93
N GLY A 185 10.54 6.34 -57.04
CA GLY A 185 10.57 5.23 -57.98
C GLY A 185 9.89 5.69 -59.26
N GLU A 186 10.74 6.08 -60.22
CA GLU A 186 10.44 6.54 -61.58
C GLU A 186 9.65 5.52 -62.40
#